data_AF-A0A3B0CV77-F1
#
_entry.id   AF-A0A3B0CV77-F1
#
_cell.length_a   1.000
_cell.length_b   1.000
_cell.length_c   1.000
_cell.angle_alpha   90.00
_cell.angle_beta   90.00
_cell.angle_gamma   90.00
#
_symmetry.space_group_name_H-M   'P 1'
#
loop_
_entity.id
_entity.type
_entity.pdbx_description
1 polymer ?
#
loop_
_entity_poly.entity_id
_entity_poly.type
_entity_poly.pdbx_seq_one_letter_code
_entity_poly.pdbx_strand_id
1 'polypeptide(L)' 'MIDWKRVDKNNWPDGKYLFIFDGRVYEGWAFDAVDDEGYPMWQANEGPECYDVRWYAEINLPHPLEP' A
#
# COMPACT_ATOMS: atom_id res chain seq x y z
N MET A 1 -4.39 13.43 10.08
CA MET A 1 -3.28 13.50 9.11
C MET A 1 -2.88 12.06 8.84
N ILE A 2 -2.74 11.66 7.57
CA ILE A 2 -2.30 10.30 7.22
C ILE A 2 -0.80 10.22 7.42
N ASP A 3 -0.33 9.21 8.15
CA ASP A 3 1.10 8.96 8.37
C ASP A 3 1.62 7.99 7.29
N TRP A 4 2.47 8.50 6.41
CA TRP A 4 3.01 7.76 5.27
C TRP A 4 4.35 7.12 5.64
N LYS A 5 4.41 5.80 5.51
CA LYS A 5 5.60 4.99 5.72
C LYS A 5 6.25 4.67 4.38
N ARG A 6 7.58 4.68 4.35
CA ARG A 6 8.35 4.29 3.16
C ARG A 6 8.37 2.77 3.06
N VAL A 7 8.19 2.23 1.86
CA VAL A 7 8.24 0.77 1.62
C VAL A 7 9.66 0.25 1.87
N ASP A 8 9.77 -0.82 2.65
CA ASP A 8 10.99 -1.62 2.79
C ASP A 8 10.95 -2.79 1.81
N LYS A 9 11.99 -2.91 0.97
CA LYS A 9 12.14 -3.98 -0.03
C LYS A 9 12.22 -5.37 0.58
N ASN A 10 12.71 -5.49 1.81
CA ASN A 10 12.98 -6.78 2.43
C ASN A 10 11.93 -7.19 3.46
N ASN A 11 11.04 -6.26 3.83
CA ASN A 11 10.05 -6.45 4.88
C ASN A 11 8.84 -5.53 4.66
N TRP A 12 8.11 -5.78 3.59
CA TRP A 12 6.89 -5.05 3.29
C TRP A 12 5.71 -5.59 4.10
N PRO A 13 4.70 -4.75 4.36
CA PRO A 13 3.60 -5.14 5.22
C PRO A 13 2.68 -6.16 4.54
N ASP A 14 2.06 -7.02 5.36
CA ASP A 14 0.97 -7.90 4.94
C ASP A 14 -0.38 -7.29 5.34
N GLY A 15 -1.39 -7.47 4.48
CA GLY A 15 -2.73 -6.90 4.64
C GLY A 15 -3.04 -5.69 3.76
N LYS A 16 -4.16 -5.02 4.04
CA LYS A 16 -4.65 -3.87 3.26
C LYS A 16 -4.13 -2.54 3.80
N TYR A 17 -3.63 -1.71 2.90
CA TYR A 17 -3.10 -0.38 3.18
C TYR A 17 -3.54 0.61 2.10
N LEU A 18 -3.38 1.89 2.40
CA LEU A 18 -3.33 2.93 1.38
C LEU A 18 -1.92 2.97 0.78
N PHE A 19 -1.79 3.22 -0.51
CA PHE A 19 -0.50 3.39 -1.17
C PHE A 19 -0.56 4.42 -2.29
N ILE A 20 0.58 5.01 -2.63
CA ILE A 20 0.69 6.03 -3.70
C ILE A 20 1.22 5.38 -4.97
N PHE A 21 0.50 5.55 -6.07
CA PHE A 21 0.91 5.15 -7.41
C PHE A 21 0.48 6.21 -8.43
N ASP A 22 1.41 6.64 -9.30
CA ASP A 22 1.18 7.67 -10.33
C ASP A 22 0.49 8.94 -9.78
N GLY A 23 0.93 9.40 -8.61
CA GLY A 23 0.38 10.58 -7.93
C GLY A 23 -1.03 10.41 -7.34
N ARG A 24 -1.60 9.20 -7.36
CA ARG A 24 -2.92 8.87 -6.80
C ARG A 24 -2.79 7.94 -5.60
N VAL A 25 -3.78 8.02 -4.70
CA VAL A 25 -3.88 7.11 -3.55
C VAL A 25 -4.84 5.98 -3.89
N TYR A 26 -4.39 4.75 -3.68
CA TYR A 26 -5.19 3.53 -3.83
C TYR A 26 -5.26 2.79 -2.49
N GLU A 27 -6.32 2.00 -2.32
CA GLU A 27 -6.40 0.99 -1.26
C GLU A 27 -6.07 -0.38 -1.87
N GLY A 28 -5.25 -1.18 -1.21
CA GLY A 28 -4.90 -2.51 -1.69
C GLY A 28 -3.80 -3.17 -0.86
N TRP A 29 -3.07 -4.12 -1.46
CA TRP A 29 -2.07 -4.93 -0.75
C TRP A 29 -0.80 -5.12 -1.57
N ALA A 30 0.34 -5.26 -0.90
CA ALA A 30 1.57 -5.76 -1.52
C ALA A 30 1.45 -7.27 -1.76
N PHE A 31 2.10 -7.80 -2.80
CA PHE A 31 2.12 -9.23 -3.10
C PHE A 31 3.52 -9.72 -3.49
N ASP A 32 3.69 -11.03 -3.60
CA ASP A 32 4.99 -11.69 -3.86
C ASP A 32 5.43 -11.56 -5.33
N ALA A 33 5.70 -10.32 -5.73
CA ALA A 33 6.35 -9.93 -6.97
C ALA A 33 7.11 -8.63 -6.74
N VAL A 34 8.18 -8.41 -7.49
CA VAL A 34 9.01 -7.20 -7.36
C VAL A 34 9.17 -6.47 -8.68
N ASP A 35 9.32 -5.15 -8.61
CA ASP A 35 9.70 -4.32 -9.75
C ASP A 35 11.20 -4.41 -10.07
N ASP A 36 11.64 -3.71 -11.12
CA ASP A 36 13.04 -3.70 -11.59
C ASP A 36 14.04 -3.19 -10.54
N GLU A 37 13.58 -2.48 -9.51
CA GLU A 37 14.41 -1.99 -8.40
C GLU A 37 14.37 -2.91 -7.17
N GLY A 38 13.60 -4.01 -7.23
CA GLY A 38 13.45 -4.97 -6.14
C GLY A 38 12.48 -4.53 -5.04
N TYR A 39 11.59 -3.58 -5.30
CA TYR A 39 10.50 -3.25 -4.37
C TYR A 39 9.26 -4.11 -4.67
N PRO A 40 8.43 -4.43 -3.65
CA PRO A 40 7.21 -5.19 -3.86
C PRO A 40 6.25 -4.47 -4.81
N MET A 41 5.57 -5.23 -5.65
CA MET A 41 4.42 -4.76 -6.41
C MET A 41 3.16 -4.76 -5.54
N TRP A 42 2.23 -3.89 -5.89
CA TRP A 42 0.99 -3.69 -5.14
C TRP A 42 -0.23 -3.86 -6.03
N GLN A 43 -1.28 -4.48 -5.51
CA GLN A 43 -2.55 -4.63 -6.20
C GLN A 43 -3.57 -3.69 -5.57
N ALA A 44 -4.15 -2.78 -6.37
CA ALA A 44 -5.29 -1.99 -5.92
C ALA A 44 -6.53 -2.88 -5.78
N ASN A 45 -7.36 -2.66 -4.75
CA ASN A 45 -8.62 -3.39 -4.53
C ASN A 45 -9.49 -3.44 -5.79
N GLU A 46 -9.63 -2.29 -6.45
CA GLU A 46 -10.35 -2.12 -7.70
C GLU A 46 -9.44 -1.33 -8.64
N GLY A 47 -8.61 -2.04 -9.41
CA GLY A 47 -7.70 -1.35 -10.31
C GLY A 47 -6.48 -2.15 -10.74
N PRO A 48 -5.41 -1.44 -11.14
CA PRO A 48 -4.24 -2.05 -11.73
C PRO A 48 -3.33 -2.71 -10.69
N GLU A 49 -2.44 -3.56 -11.20
CA GLU A 49 -1.17 -3.85 -10.57
C GLU A 49 -0.26 -2.62 -10.68
N CYS A 50 0.31 -2.21 -9.56
CA CYS A 50 1.05 -0.98 -9.37
C CYS A 50 2.51 -1.33 -9.07
N TYR A 51 3.39 -1.01 -10.02
CA TYR A 51 4.84 -1.01 -9.85
C TYR A 51 5.31 0.34 -9.28
N ASP A 52 6.57 0.45 -8.84
CA ASP A 52 7.15 1.70 -8.33
C ASP A 52 6.44 2.31 -7.09
N VAL A 53 5.73 1.49 -6.31
CA VAL A 53 5.12 1.95 -5.05
C VAL A 53 6.23 2.11 -4.01
N ARG A 54 6.33 3.32 -3.43
CA ARG A 54 7.38 3.67 -2.44
C ARG A 54 6.83 4.15 -1.11
N TRP A 55 5.52 4.40 -1.04
CA TRP A 55 4.86 4.94 0.15
C TRP A 55 3.53 4.25 0.38
N TYR A 56 3.28 3.90 1.63
CA TYR A 56 2.03 3.30 2.08
C TYR A 56 1.61 3.87 3.44
N ALA A 57 0.36 3.72 3.80
CA ALA A 57 -0.18 4.16 5.08
C ALA A 57 -1.24 3.19 5.59
N GLU A 58 -1.34 3.08 6.91
CA GLU A 58 -2.38 2.26 7.55
C GLU A 58 -3.77 2.86 7.30
N ILE A 59 -4.74 1.97 7.03
CA ILE A 59 -6.14 2.34 6.94
C ILE A 59 -6.66 2.51 8.37
N ASN A 60 -6.49 3.71 8.93
CA ASN A 60 -7.14 4.07 10.19
C ASN A 60 -8.62 4.39 9.91
N LEU A 61 -9.45 3.37 9.71
CA LEU A 61 -10.89 3.57 9.79
C LEU A 61 -11.22 3.94 11.24
N PRO A 62 -11.98 5.01 11.50
CA PRO A 62 -12.53 5.20 12.83
C PRO A 62 -13.29 3.92 13.20
N HIS A 63 -12.92 3.31 14.33
CA HIS A 63 -13.68 2.19 14.85
C HIS A 63 -15.15 2.62 14.90
N PRO A 64 -16.10 1.79 14.43
CA PRO A 64 -17.49 2.04 14.74
C PRO A 64 -17.56 2.22 16.26
N LEU A 65 -18.14 3.33 16.71
CA LEU A 65 -18.52 3.44 18.11
C LEU A 65 -19.43 2.23 18.36
N GLU A 66 -18.92 1.23 19.09
CA GLU A 66 -19.76 0.10 19.52
C GLU A 66 -20.97 0.71 20.27
N PRO A 67 -22.20 0.29 19.94
CA PRO A 67 -23.41 0.83 20.57
C PRO A 67 -23.48 0.58 22.08
#